data_AF-A0A960DUE1-F1
#
_entry.id   AF-A0A960DUE1-F1
#
_cell.length_a   1.000
_cell.length_b   1.000
_cell.length_c   1.000
_cell.angle_alpha   90.00
_cell.angle_beta   90.00
_cell.angle_gamma   90.00
#
_symmetry.space_group_name_H-M   'P 1'
#
loop_
_entity.id
_entity.type
_entity.pdbx_description
1 polymer ?
#
loop_
_entity_poly.entity_id
_entity_poly.type
_entity_poly.pdbx_seq_one_letter_code
_entity_poly.pdbx_strand_id
1 'polypeptide(L)'
;MAVLAVLTVAFAIWAWGGSDSGDDDGDARDRMSATTEASPTAPTTTLRPGTEDEPLRILVAGDSLMGWIAPALEDELADAPVEVIDDWKGSTGLARPDYFDWPARLAEDVATHDPDVVIVGFGGNDTQPLTTPGGVITRDDPAWQVEYQRRVAEVLDAVEGPGRTLWWVGLPLTERDNIEALRPAIAGAVRAELADRPWTRFVDSLQVLAPDGTYQVTLPGPDGEPVRVRADDGVHPSPGGGRMLVASFVDDLRDERGLSPAG
;
A
#
# COMPACT_ATOMS: atom_id res chain seq x y z
N MET A 1 16.57 15.67 -27.70
CA MET A 1 17.68 14.71 -27.57
C MET A 1 17.21 13.63 -26.62
N ALA A 2 17.09 12.39 -27.09
CA ALA A 2 16.61 11.27 -26.29
C ALA A 2 17.78 10.65 -25.50
N VAL A 3 17.62 10.44 -24.21
CA VAL A 3 18.55 9.68 -23.37
C VAL A 3 17.98 8.27 -23.22
N LEU A 4 18.70 7.30 -23.79
CA LEU A 4 18.39 5.88 -23.75
C LEU A 4 18.98 5.31 -22.45
N ALA A 5 18.13 4.77 -21.57
CA ALA A 5 18.59 4.02 -20.40
C ALA A 5 18.92 2.57 -20.82
N VAL A 6 20.14 2.12 -20.51
CA VAL A 6 20.63 0.77 -20.78
C VAL A 6 20.30 -0.11 -19.57
N LEU A 7 19.46 -1.13 -19.79
CA LEU A 7 19.24 -2.23 -18.86
C LEU A 7 20.34 -3.29 -19.06
N THR A 8 21.08 -3.61 -18.01
CA THR A 8 22.06 -4.69 -18.01
C THR A 8 21.43 -5.94 -17.41
N VAL A 9 21.34 -7.01 -18.20
CA VAL A 9 20.96 -8.36 -17.76
C VAL A 9 22.26 -9.18 -17.62
N ALA A 10 22.51 -9.75 -16.44
CA ALA A 10 23.63 -10.67 -16.24
C ALA A 10 23.15 -12.13 -16.37
N PHE A 11 23.76 -12.87 -17.29
CA PHE A 11 23.64 -14.32 -17.41
C PHE A 11 24.84 -15.00 -16.73
N ALA A 12 24.59 -15.98 -15.87
CA ALA A 12 25.63 -16.87 -15.35
C ALA A 12 25.75 -18.09 -16.28
N ILE A 13 26.96 -18.32 -16.79
CA ILE A 13 27.34 -19.50 -17.59
C ILE A 13 27.94 -20.54 -16.64
N TRP A 14 27.42 -21.77 -16.68
CA TRP A 14 28.07 -22.94 -16.08
C TRP A 14 28.89 -23.65 -17.16
N ALA A 15 30.16 -23.98 -16.84
CA ALA A 15 31.00 -24.85 -17.66
C ALA A 15 31.38 -26.12 -16.88
N TRP A 16 31.35 -27.23 -17.60
CA TRP A 16 31.58 -28.60 -17.14
C TRP A 16 32.98 -29.07 -17.59
N GLY A 17 33.65 -29.93 -16.81
CA GLY A 17 34.91 -30.57 -17.21
C GLY A 17 35.41 -31.62 -16.21
N GLY A 18 35.51 -32.89 -16.64
CA GLY A 18 35.94 -34.08 -15.88
C GLY A 18 37.46 -34.21 -15.65
N SER A 19 37.87 -34.82 -14.53
CA SER A 19 38.39 -36.20 -14.35
C SER A 19 39.87 -36.41 -14.72
N ASP A 20 40.74 -36.69 -13.73
CA ASP A 20 41.42 -37.99 -13.54
C ASP A 20 42.33 -38.05 -12.27
N SER A 21 42.40 -39.27 -11.72
CA SER A 21 43.25 -39.97 -10.73
C SER A 21 44.47 -39.36 -10.00
N GLY A 22 44.67 -39.81 -8.74
CA GLY A 22 46.01 -40.06 -8.15
C GLY A 22 46.15 -39.80 -6.64
N ASP A 23 46.57 -40.82 -5.88
CA ASP A 23 46.62 -40.92 -4.42
C ASP A 23 47.75 -40.15 -3.68
N ASP A 24 47.48 -39.96 -2.38
CA ASP A 24 48.35 -40.05 -1.18
C ASP A 24 49.17 -38.86 -0.61
N ASP A 25 48.88 -38.63 0.68
CA ASP A 25 49.67 -38.12 1.81
C ASP A 25 50.41 -36.76 1.76
N GLY A 26 50.10 -35.91 2.76
CA GLY A 26 51.06 -34.91 3.26
C GLY A 26 50.47 -33.67 3.94
N ASP A 27 50.35 -33.73 5.27
CA ASP A 27 50.12 -32.61 6.20
C ASP A 27 51.03 -31.39 5.94
N ALA A 28 50.43 -30.24 5.58
CA ALA A 28 51.02 -28.92 5.82
C ALA A 28 49.97 -27.80 5.76
N ARG A 29 49.54 -27.37 6.94
CA ARG A 29 49.06 -26.03 7.33
C ARG A 29 49.07 -24.98 6.21
N ASP A 30 47.88 -24.61 5.72
CA ASP A 30 47.70 -23.34 5.02
C ASP A 30 46.51 -22.55 5.56
N ARG A 31 46.76 -21.25 5.72
CA ARG A 31 45.88 -20.29 6.38
C ARG A 31 44.74 -19.94 5.43
N MET A 32 43.55 -20.46 5.70
CA MET A 32 42.33 -20.01 5.02
C MET A 32 42.02 -18.58 5.45
N SER A 33 42.50 -17.60 4.68
CA SER A 33 42.00 -16.21 4.75
C SER A 33 40.54 -16.23 4.34
N ALA A 34 39.64 -16.20 5.32
CA ALA A 34 38.25 -15.89 5.11
C ALA A 34 38.15 -14.39 4.79
N THR A 35 38.06 -14.05 3.50
CA THR A 35 37.60 -12.73 3.10
C THR A 35 36.09 -12.70 3.34
N THR A 36 35.69 -12.12 4.47
CA THR A 36 34.30 -11.71 4.72
C THR A 36 33.95 -10.63 3.70
N GLU A 37 33.21 -11.01 2.68
CA GLU A 37 32.52 -10.07 1.80
C GLU A 37 31.44 -9.38 2.65
N ALA A 38 31.69 -8.14 3.03
CA ALA A 38 30.69 -7.32 3.71
C ALA A 38 29.57 -6.99 2.72
N SER A 39 28.39 -7.59 2.91
CA SER A 39 27.18 -7.15 2.22
C SER A 39 26.97 -5.65 2.44
N PRO A 40 26.63 -4.87 1.41
CA PRO A 40 26.34 -3.46 1.58
C PRO A 40 25.10 -3.31 2.46
N THR A 41 25.26 -2.77 3.66
CA THR A 41 24.14 -2.33 4.50
C THR A 41 23.43 -1.22 3.74
N ALA A 42 22.23 -1.50 3.23
CA ALA A 42 21.37 -0.48 2.67
C ALA A 42 21.17 0.64 3.72
N PRO A 43 21.21 1.93 3.33
CA PRO A 43 20.97 3.01 4.27
C PRO A 43 19.56 2.82 4.86
N THR A 44 19.49 2.59 6.17
CA THR A 44 18.23 2.66 6.91
C THR A 44 17.84 4.13 6.96
N THR A 45 17.00 4.57 6.02
CA THR A 45 16.37 5.88 6.14
C THR A 45 15.52 5.86 7.40
N THR A 46 15.92 6.64 8.40
CA THR A 46 15.17 6.78 9.65
C THR A 46 13.88 7.53 9.38
N LEU A 47 12.74 6.95 9.79
CA LEU A 47 11.45 7.64 9.76
C LEU A 47 11.50 8.80 10.75
N ARG A 48 11.10 10.00 10.31
CA ARG A 48 11.08 11.19 11.17
C ARG A 48 9.77 11.27 11.97
N PRO A 49 9.80 11.78 13.21
CA PRO A 49 8.60 12.24 13.88
C PRO A 49 8.15 13.61 13.33
N GLY A 50 6.87 13.93 13.54
CA GLY A 50 6.36 15.29 13.40
C GLY A 50 6.77 16.16 14.57
N THR A 51 6.93 17.47 14.34
CA THR A 51 7.14 18.48 15.39
C THR A 51 6.29 19.71 15.10
N GLU A 52 6.05 20.58 16.07
CA GLU A 52 5.26 21.80 15.88
C GLU A 52 5.80 22.69 14.73
N ASP A 53 7.13 22.76 14.57
CA ASP A 53 7.77 23.56 13.52
C ASP A 53 7.79 22.84 12.15
N GLU A 54 7.69 21.51 12.17
CA GLU A 54 7.70 20.65 10.97
C GLU A 54 6.75 19.45 11.19
N PRO A 55 5.43 19.66 11.03
CA PRO A 55 4.43 18.62 11.26
C PRO A 55 4.67 17.38 10.40
N LEU A 56 4.24 16.22 10.89
CA LEU A 56 4.20 15.00 10.08
C LEU A 56 3.10 15.16 9.03
N ARG A 57 3.43 15.01 7.75
CA ARG A 57 2.49 15.19 6.64
C ARG A 57 1.89 13.85 6.24
N ILE A 58 0.58 13.72 6.33
CA ILE A 58 -0.18 12.52 5.97
C ILE A 58 -1.05 12.84 4.77
N LEU A 59 -0.74 12.25 3.61
CA LEU A 59 -1.60 12.31 2.44
C LEU A 59 -2.62 11.18 2.50
N VAL A 60 -3.90 11.51 2.50
CA VAL A 60 -5.00 10.57 2.32
C VAL A 60 -5.55 10.75 0.91
N ALA A 61 -5.48 9.71 0.09
CA ALA A 61 -5.93 9.78 -1.29
C ALA A 61 -6.71 8.54 -1.70
N GLY A 62 -7.60 8.65 -2.70
CA GLY A 62 -8.33 7.46 -3.16
C GLY A 62 -9.69 7.72 -3.76
N ASP A 63 -10.42 6.64 -3.98
CA ASP A 63 -11.82 6.75 -4.42
C ASP A 63 -12.75 7.21 -3.28
N SER A 64 -14.06 7.23 -3.53
CA SER A 64 -15.05 7.70 -2.55
C SER A 64 -15.07 6.93 -1.23
N LEU A 65 -14.48 5.74 -1.15
CA LEU A 65 -14.40 4.97 0.10
C LEU A 65 -13.42 5.61 1.10
N MET A 66 -12.50 6.46 0.64
CA MET A 66 -11.51 7.14 1.49
C MET A 66 -12.03 8.41 2.17
N GLY A 67 -13.22 8.89 1.82
CA GLY A 67 -13.71 10.21 2.24
C GLY A 67 -13.97 10.40 3.74
N TRP A 68 -13.87 9.34 4.56
CA TRP A 68 -13.95 9.43 6.03
C TRP A 68 -12.63 9.11 6.73
N ILE A 69 -11.55 8.88 6.01
CA ILE A 69 -10.24 8.56 6.60
C ILE A 69 -9.53 9.82 7.08
N ALA A 70 -9.41 10.86 6.24
CA ALA A 70 -8.79 12.12 6.65
C ALA A 70 -9.51 12.79 7.83
N PRO A 71 -10.86 12.98 7.84
CA PRO A 71 -11.55 13.55 8.99
C PRO A 71 -11.34 12.75 10.29
N ALA A 72 -11.30 11.41 10.19
CA ALA A 72 -11.05 10.57 11.35
C ALA A 72 -9.59 10.66 11.84
N LEU A 73 -8.61 10.82 10.95
CA LEU A 73 -7.21 11.07 11.34
C LEU A 73 -7.03 12.42 12.01
N GLU A 74 -7.68 13.47 11.50
CA GLU A 74 -7.67 14.80 12.10
C GLU A 74 -8.22 14.77 13.53
N ASP A 75 -9.32 14.03 13.76
CA ASP A 75 -9.90 13.84 15.10
C ASP A 75 -8.96 13.02 16.01
N GLU A 76 -8.45 11.88 15.55
CA GLU A 76 -7.65 10.93 16.35
C GLU A 76 -6.21 11.40 16.61
N LEU A 77 -5.69 12.35 15.83
CA LEU A 77 -4.34 12.91 15.96
C LEU A 77 -4.35 14.40 16.32
N ALA A 78 -5.47 14.92 16.81
CA ALA A 78 -5.61 16.33 17.22
C ALA A 78 -4.61 16.76 18.32
N ASP A 79 -4.03 15.80 19.05
CA ASP A 79 -3.01 15.99 20.08
C ASP A 79 -1.56 15.88 19.56
N ALA A 80 -1.37 15.67 18.26
CA ALA A 80 -0.06 15.46 17.64
C ALA A 80 0.24 16.52 16.56
N PRO A 81 1.52 16.87 16.32
CA PRO A 81 1.91 17.81 15.29
C PRO A 81 1.83 17.15 13.90
N VAL A 82 0.61 17.06 13.36
CA VAL A 82 0.29 16.39 12.11
C VAL A 82 -0.45 17.34 11.17
N GLU A 83 -0.10 17.29 9.89
CA GLU A 83 -0.86 17.90 8.79
C GLU A 83 -1.49 16.79 7.95
N VAL A 84 -2.81 16.76 7.86
CA VAL A 84 -3.55 15.82 7.02
C VAL A 84 -3.95 16.52 5.71
N ILE A 85 -3.58 15.90 4.58
CA ILE A 85 -3.93 16.35 3.24
C ILE A 85 -4.98 15.38 2.69
N ASP A 86 -6.17 15.89 2.37
CA ASP A 86 -7.29 15.08 1.88
C ASP A 86 -7.48 15.23 0.36
N ASP A 87 -7.14 14.19 -0.40
CA ASP A 87 -7.31 14.12 -1.85
C ASP A 87 -8.01 12.83 -2.31
N TRP A 88 -9.25 12.64 -1.89
CA TRP A 88 -10.09 11.62 -2.50
C TRP A 88 -10.97 12.19 -3.61
N LYS A 89 -11.34 11.34 -4.57
CA LYS A 89 -12.23 11.71 -5.66
C LYS A 89 -13.28 10.65 -5.94
N GLY A 90 -14.54 11.04 -5.80
CA GLY A 90 -15.68 10.17 -6.07
C GLY A 90 -15.74 9.68 -7.51
N SER A 91 -16.29 8.48 -7.69
CA SER A 91 -16.47 7.82 -9.00
C SER A 91 -15.16 7.58 -9.77
N THR A 92 -14.03 7.45 -9.08
CA THR A 92 -12.72 7.10 -9.67
C THR A 92 -12.23 5.76 -9.16
N GLY A 93 -11.12 5.30 -9.72
CA GLY A 93 -10.42 4.07 -9.34
C GLY A 93 -9.32 3.80 -10.37
N LEU A 94 -8.68 2.64 -10.27
CA LEU A 94 -7.55 2.28 -11.13
C LEU A 94 -8.00 1.71 -12.47
N ALA A 95 -9.27 1.35 -12.66
CA ALA A 95 -9.73 0.72 -13.90
C ALA A 95 -9.77 1.67 -15.11
N ARG A 96 -9.85 2.99 -14.90
CA ARG A 96 -10.05 4.01 -15.96
C ARG A 96 -9.07 5.17 -15.85
N PRO A 97 -7.78 4.94 -16.15
CA PRO A 97 -6.78 6.02 -16.20
C PRO A 97 -7.11 7.10 -17.24
N ASP A 98 -7.92 6.79 -18.27
CA ASP A 98 -8.45 7.76 -19.23
C ASP A 98 -9.46 8.74 -18.63
N TYR A 99 -10.11 8.37 -17.53
CA TYR A 99 -11.04 9.24 -16.79
C TYR A 99 -10.33 9.98 -15.65
N PHE A 100 -9.51 9.26 -14.88
CA PHE A 100 -8.69 9.83 -13.82
C PHE A 100 -7.43 9.00 -13.60
N ASP A 101 -6.27 9.64 -13.76
CA ASP A 101 -4.96 9.01 -13.63
C ASP A 101 -4.44 9.19 -12.20
N TRP A 102 -4.71 8.20 -11.35
CA TRP A 102 -4.27 8.20 -9.95
C TRP A 102 -2.75 8.22 -9.77
N PRO A 103 -1.94 7.40 -10.48
CA PRO A 103 -0.49 7.52 -10.44
C PRO A 103 0.02 8.92 -10.76
N ALA A 104 -0.49 9.57 -11.82
CA ALA A 104 -0.11 10.92 -12.15
C ALA A 104 -0.52 11.92 -11.05
N ARG A 105 -1.74 11.80 -10.51
CA ARG A 105 -2.20 12.67 -9.43
C ARG A 105 -1.36 12.53 -8.17
N LEU A 106 -1.08 11.30 -7.75
CA LEU A 106 -0.26 11.03 -6.57
C LEU A 106 1.16 11.57 -6.72
N ALA A 107 1.74 11.50 -7.92
CA ALA A 107 3.03 12.11 -8.20
C ALA A 107 2.99 13.65 -8.06
N GLU A 108 1.89 14.29 -8.45
CA GLU A 108 1.66 15.74 -8.24
C GLU A 108 1.52 16.06 -6.75
N ASP A 109 0.74 15.28 -5.99
CA ASP A 109 0.57 15.49 -4.56
C ASP A 109 1.90 15.28 -3.81
N VAL A 110 2.70 14.27 -4.21
CA VAL A 110 4.03 14.03 -3.67
C VAL A 110 4.99 15.18 -3.97
N ALA A 111 4.98 15.71 -5.19
CA ALA A 111 5.81 16.85 -5.55
C ALA A 111 5.41 18.14 -4.82
N THR A 112 4.12 18.29 -4.51
CA THR A 112 3.56 19.49 -3.88
C THR A 112 3.71 19.48 -2.37
N HIS A 113 3.38 18.35 -1.75
CA HIS A 113 3.27 18.23 -0.30
C HIS A 113 4.40 17.44 0.33
N ASP A 114 5.15 16.64 -0.44
CA ASP A 114 6.22 15.75 0.04
C ASP A 114 5.81 14.97 1.31
N PRO A 115 4.71 14.21 1.28
CA PRO A 115 4.15 13.59 2.48
C PRO A 115 5.12 12.59 3.13
N ASP A 116 5.01 12.38 4.44
CA ASP A 116 5.76 11.36 5.16
C ASP A 116 5.01 10.02 5.16
N VAL A 117 3.69 10.09 5.24
CA VAL A 117 2.79 8.93 5.19
C VAL A 117 1.79 9.12 4.07
N VAL A 118 1.58 8.08 3.27
CA VAL A 118 0.54 8.05 2.24
C VAL A 118 -0.48 6.98 2.60
N ILE A 119 -1.76 7.32 2.66
CA ILE A 119 -2.85 6.40 2.96
C ILE A 119 -3.77 6.38 1.76
N VAL A 120 -3.88 5.22 1.12
CA VAL A 120 -4.63 5.06 -0.14
C VAL A 120 -5.67 3.96 -0.09
N GLY A 121 -6.72 4.09 -0.90
CA GLY A 121 -7.72 3.04 -1.10
C GLY A 121 -8.44 3.19 -2.43
N PHE A 122 -8.55 2.07 -3.15
CA PHE A 122 -9.18 2.01 -4.47
C PHE A 122 -9.94 0.71 -4.66
N GLY A 123 -10.96 0.77 -5.52
CA GLY A 123 -11.58 -0.40 -6.14
C GLY A 123 -13.10 -0.38 -6.11
N GLY A 124 -13.72 0.59 -5.41
CA GLY A 124 -15.18 0.71 -5.33
C GLY A 124 -15.84 0.92 -6.70
N ASN A 125 -15.09 1.50 -7.65
CA ASN A 125 -15.55 1.76 -9.02
C ASN A 125 -14.85 0.90 -10.09
N ASP A 126 -13.99 -0.04 -9.69
CA ASP A 126 -13.13 -0.79 -10.61
C ASP A 126 -13.76 -2.09 -11.12
N THR A 127 -15.09 -2.13 -11.14
CA THR A 127 -15.87 -3.34 -11.44
C THR A 127 -16.11 -3.57 -12.95
N GLN A 128 -15.22 -3.04 -13.79
CA GLN A 128 -15.35 -2.94 -15.25
C GLN A 128 -14.18 -3.63 -16.00
N PRO A 129 -14.33 -3.96 -17.30
CA PRO A 129 -13.21 -4.41 -18.12
C PRO A 129 -12.05 -3.40 -18.15
N LEU A 130 -10.82 -3.89 -18.22
CA LEU A 130 -9.63 -3.04 -18.26
C LEU A 130 -9.21 -2.81 -19.72
N THR A 131 -9.07 -1.54 -20.09
CA THR A 131 -8.50 -1.18 -21.40
C THR A 131 -6.99 -1.02 -21.23
N THR A 132 -6.23 -1.70 -22.09
CA THR A 132 -4.77 -1.65 -22.17
C THR A 132 -4.34 -1.35 -23.61
N PRO A 133 -3.07 -0.98 -23.87
CA PRO A 133 -2.57 -0.87 -25.25
C PRO A 133 -2.72 -2.17 -26.07
N GLY A 134 -2.76 -3.33 -25.40
CA GLY A 134 -2.95 -4.65 -26.02
C GLY A 134 -4.41 -5.04 -26.28
N GLY A 135 -5.38 -4.23 -25.85
CA GLY A 135 -6.81 -4.50 -25.99
C GLY A 135 -7.58 -4.46 -24.67
N VAL A 136 -8.79 -5.00 -24.69
CA VAL A 136 -9.70 -5.04 -23.53
C VAL A 136 -9.59 -6.39 -22.82
N ILE A 137 -9.35 -6.36 -21.51
CA ILE A 137 -9.36 -7.53 -20.62
C ILE A 137 -10.70 -7.55 -19.90
N THR A 138 -11.48 -8.62 -20.08
CA THR A 138 -12.78 -8.78 -19.43
C THR A 138 -12.62 -9.13 -17.95
N ARG A 139 -13.68 -8.94 -17.16
CA ARG A 139 -13.65 -9.08 -15.69
C ARG A 139 -13.45 -10.52 -15.21
N ASP A 140 -13.86 -11.47 -16.04
CA ASP A 140 -13.77 -12.91 -15.81
C ASP A 140 -12.43 -13.51 -16.26
N ASP A 141 -11.61 -12.73 -16.97
CA ASP A 141 -10.29 -13.14 -17.40
C ASP A 141 -9.31 -13.08 -16.21
N PRO A 142 -8.56 -14.16 -15.88
CA PRO A 142 -7.51 -14.12 -14.88
C PRO A 142 -6.45 -13.03 -15.12
N ALA A 143 -6.25 -12.61 -16.38
CA ALA A 143 -5.37 -11.49 -16.73
C ALA A 143 -5.86 -10.15 -16.14
N TRP A 144 -7.12 -10.03 -15.73
CA TRP A 144 -7.66 -8.85 -15.09
C TRP A 144 -6.91 -8.54 -13.78
N GLN A 145 -6.68 -9.55 -12.94
CA GLN A 145 -5.95 -9.36 -11.69
C GLN A 145 -4.49 -8.97 -11.95
N VAL A 146 -3.86 -9.55 -12.99
CA VAL A 146 -2.47 -9.24 -13.36
C VAL A 146 -2.34 -7.79 -13.81
N GLU A 147 -3.24 -7.32 -14.68
CA GLU A 147 -3.25 -5.92 -15.10
C GLU A 147 -3.60 -4.98 -13.95
N TYR A 148 -4.52 -5.36 -13.06
CA TYR A 148 -4.84 -4.56 -11.88
C TYR A 148 -3.63 -4.46 -10.94
N GLN A 149 -2.90 -5.55 -10.71
CA GLN A 149 -1.64 -5.55 -9.95
C GLN A 149 -0.61 -4.60 -10.57
N ARG A 150 -0.46 -4.61 -11.90
CA ARG A 150 0.42 -3.66 -12.61
C ARG A 150 0.05 -2.20 -12.31
N ARG A 151 -1.23 -1.87 -12.21
CA ARG A 151 -1.71 -0.51 -11.86
C ARG A 151 -1.51 -0.19 -10.39
N VAL A 152 -1.62 -1.17 -9.50
CA VAL A 152 -1.21 -1.02 -8.10
C VAL A 152 0.28 -0.68 -8.02
N ALA A 153 1.12 -1.38 -8.78
CA ALA A 153 2.55 -1.08 -8.85
C ALA A 153 2.82 0.38 -9.28
N GLU A 154 2.10 0.89 -10.30
CA GLU A 154 2.20 2.30 -10.73
C GLU A 154 1.84 3.29 -9.62
N VAL A 155 0.82 2.99 -8.81
CA VAL A 155 0.46 3.80 -7.63
C VAL A 155 1.60 3.84 -6.61
N LEU A 156 2.18 2.67 -6.31
CA LEU A 156 3.23 2.57 -5.31
C LEU A 156 4.54 3.22 -5.79
N ASP A 157 4.87 3.06 -7.07
CA ASP A 157 6.03 3.70 -7.70
C ASP A 157 5.89 5.23 -7.71
N ALA A 158 4.67 5.75 -7.94
CA ALA A 158 4.41 7.19 -7.93
C ALA A 158 4.65 7.85 -6.57
N VAL A 159 4.54 7.08 -5.49
CA VAL A 159 4.67 7.61 -4.12
C VAL A 159 5.96 7.21 -3.43
N GLU A 160 6.68 6.20 -3.88
CA GLU A 160 7.91 5.74 -3.24
C GLU A 160 8.93 6.89 -3.03
N GLY A 161 9.50 6.96 -1.83
CA GLY A 161 10.42 8.03 -1.46
C GLY A 161 11.15 7.75 -0.15
N PRO A 162 12.27 8.46 0.10
CA PRO A 162 13.06 8.26 1.31
C PRO A 162 12.23 8.58 2.57
N GLY A 163 12.11 7.60 3.47
CA GLY A 163 11.44 7.80 4.77
C GLY A 163 9.91 7.90 4.68
N ARG A 164 9.35 7.62 3.50
CA ARG A 164 7.92 7.57 3.27
C ARG A 164 7.38 6.16 3.45
N THR A 165 6.23 6.04 4.10
CA THR A 165 5.50 4.76 4.21
C THR A 165 4.13 4.89 3.57
N LEU A 166 3.56 3.75 3.18
CA LEU A 166 2.21 3.70 2.63
C LEU A 166 1.31 2.71 3.36
N TRP A 167 0.07 3.11 3.58
CA TRP A 167 -0.98 2.31 4.18
C TRP A 167 -2.11 2.15 3.15
N TRP A 168 -2.31 0.93 2.67
CA TRP A 168 -3.37 0.62 1.72
C TRP A 168 -4.62 0.13 2.45
N VAL A 169 -5.70 0.90 2.41
CA VAL A 169 -7.01 0.52 2.95
C VAL A 169 -7.72 -0.42 1.99
N GLY A 170 -7.95 -1.66 2.44
CA GLY A 170 -8.65 -2.68 1.66
C GLY A 170 -10.13 -2.34 1.45
N LEU A 171 -10.73 -2.86 0.38
CA LEU A 171 -12.16 -2.70 0.13
C LEU A 171 -13.03 -3.32 1.23
N PRO A 172 -13.98 -2.58 1.84
CA PRO A 172 -14.93 -3.16 2.77
C PRO A 172 -15.89 -4.12 2.07
N LEU A 173 -16.63 -4.92 2.84
CA LEU A 173 -17.81 -5.59 2.28
C LEU A 173 -18.87 -4.55 1.88
N THR A 174 -19.53 -4.84 0.77
CA THR A 174 -20.63 -4.07 0.19
C THR A 174 -21.82 -4.97 -0.10
N GLU A 175 -22.99 -4.36 -0.34
CA GLU A 175 -24.19 -5.03 -0.83
C GLU A 175 -24.26 -5.05 -2.37
N ARG A 176 -23.14 -4.78 -3.05
CA ARG A 176 -23.08 -4.66 -4.51
C ARG A 176 -22.33 -5.85 -5.11
N ASP A 177 -23.10 -6.74 -5.75
CA ASP A 177 -22.57 -7.97 -6.37
C ASP A 177 -21.40 -7.73 -7.32
N ASN A 178 -21.42 -6.63 -8.08
CA ASN A 178 -20.33 -6.29 -9.01
C ASN A 178 -19.03 -5.91 -8.29
N ILE A 179 -19.11 -5.27 -7.11
CA ILE A 179 -17.94 -4.95 -6.29
C ILE A 179 -17.47 -6.23 -5.60
N GLU A 180 -18.37 -6.98 -4.96
CA GLU A 180 -18.02 -8.21 -4.27
C GLU A 180 -17.41 -9.28 -5.19
N ALA A 181 -17.85 -9.36 -6.44
CA ALA A 181 -17.29 -10.29 -7.41
C ALA A 181 -15.80 -10.01 -7.72
N LEU A 182 -15.37 -8.74 -7.70
CA LEU A 182 -14.01 -8.33 -8.06
C LEU A 182 -13.12 -8.06 -6.84
N ARG A 183 -13.71 -7.88 -5.66
CA ARG A 183 -12.99 -7.61 -4.41
C ARG A 183 -11.87 -8.64 -4.13
N PRO A 184 -12.05 -9.97 -4.30
CA PRO A 184 -10.95 -10.92 -4.10
C PRO A 184 -9.78 -10.72 -5.06
N ALA A 185 -10.04 -10.41 -6.34
CA ALA A 185 -9.01 -10.14 -7.33
C ALA A 185 -8.25 -8.85 -7.00
N ILE A 186 -8.97 -7.79 -6.62
CA ILE A 186 -8.38 -6.52 -6.18
C ILE A 186 -7.51 -6.72 -4.94
N ALA A 187 -8.03 -7.38 -3.89
CA ALA A 187 -7.28 -7.64 -2.67
C ALA A 187 -6.05 -8.54 -2.92
N GLY A 188 -6.17 -9.51 -3.82
CA GLY A 188 -5.07 -10.36 -4.25
C GLY A 188 -3.96 -9.59 -4.97
N ALA A 189 -4.33 -8.72 -5.93
CA ALA A 189 -3.40 -7.84 -6.63
C ALA A 189 -2.67 -6.89 -5.67
N VAL A 190 -3.41 -6.24 -4.76
CA VAL A 190 -2.82 -5.33 -3.78
C VAL A 190 -1.83 -6.07 -2.88
N ARG A 191 -2.26 -7.16 -2.23
CA ARG A 191 -1.40 -7.90 -1.30
C ARG A 191 -0.15 -8.47 -1.97
N ALA A 192 -0.27 -8.93 -3.22
CA ALA A 192 0.86 -9.41 -3.99
C ALA A 192 1.90 -8.31 -4.20
N GLU A 193 1.47 -7.09 -4.55
CA GLU A 193 2.39 -5.99 -4.79
C GLU A 193 3.00 -5.43 -3.50
N LEU A 194 2.23 -5.39 -2.40
CA LEU A 194 2.75 -4.91 -1.11
C LEU A 194 3.79 -5.85 -0.51
N ALA A 195 3.72 -7.15 -0.80
CA ALA A 195 4.60 -8.17 -0.21
C ALA A 195 6.09 -7.92 -0.49
N ASP A 196 6.42 -7.32 -1.64
CA ASP A 196 7.79 -7.02 -2.06
C ASP A 196 8.23 -5.58 -1.68
N ARG A 197 7.38 -4.81 -0.99
CA ARG A 197 7.60 -3.40 -0.65
C ARG A 197 7.52 -3.21 0.88
N PRO A 198 8.63 -3.34 1.62
CA PRO A 198 8.64 -3.35 3.09
C PRO A 198 8.20 -2.03 3.75
N TRP A 199 8.15 -0.94 2.99
CA TRP A 199 7.64 0.38 3.41
C TRP A 199 6.11 0.50 3.32
N THR A 200 5.42 -0.57 2.91
CA THR A 200 3.95 -0.60 2.74
C THR A 200 3.26 -1.45 3.81
N ARG A 201 2.01 -1.13 4.10
CA ARG A 201 1.11 -1.83 5.03
C ARG A 201 -0.25 -2.03 4.38
N PHE A 202 -0.90 -3.16 4.67
CA PHE A 202 -2.29 -3.41 4.28
C PHE A 202 -3.20 -3.26 5.49
N VAL A 203 -4.19 -2.37 5.40
CA VAL A 203 -5.25 -2.21 6.40
C VAL A 203 -6.45 -3.06 5.98
N ASP A 204 -6.70 -4.15 6.70
CA ASP A 204 -7.79 -5.08 6.38
C ASP A 204 -9.13 -4.56 6.90
N SER A 205 -9.83 -3.81 6.05
CA SER A 205 -11.15 -3.27 6.38
C SER A 205 -12.21 -4.33 6.69
N LEU A 206 -12.02 -5.59 6.28
CA LEU A 206 -12.94 -6.68 6.61
C LEU A 206 -12.86 -7.06 8.08
N GLN A 207 -11.65 -7.11 8.65
CA GLN A 207 -11.48 -7.38 10.09
C GLN A 207 -12.13 -6.30 10.95
N VAL A 208 -12.14 -5.06 10.46
CA VAL A 208 -12.68 -3.91 11.18
C VAL A 208 -14.19 -3.79 11.03
N LEU A 209 -14.68 -3.90 9.79
CA LEU A 209 -16.06 -3.54 9.45
C LEU A 209 -16.96 -4.74 9.12
N ALA A 210 -16.42 -5.95 9.15
CA ALA A 210 -17.13 -7.21 8.95
C ALA A 210 -16.45 -8.34 9.75
N PRO A 211 -16.23 -8.19 11.08
CA PRO A 211 -15.41 -9.11 11.87
C PRO A 211 -15.94 -10.56 11.91
N ASP A 212 -17.23 -10.76 11.67
CA ASP A 212 -17.87 -12.08 11.55
C ASP A 212 -17.98 -12.58 10.09
N GLY A 213 -17.40 -11.84 9.14
CA GLY A 213 -17.46 -12.11 7.72
C GLY A 213 -18.75 -11.65 7.04
N THR A 214 -19.63 -10.90 7.72
CA THR A 214 -20.90 -10.43 7.16
C THR A 214 -20.99 -8.90 7.07
N TYR A 215 -21.80 -8.40 6.14
CA TYR A 215 -22.05 -6.96 6.04
C TYR A 215 -22.88 -6.48 7.23
N GLN A 216 -22.31 -5.60 8.05
CA GLN A 216 -22.96 -5.07 9.24
C GLN A 216 -23.09 -3.55 9.15
N VAL A 217 -24.28 -3.03 9.46
CA VAL A 217 -24.55 -1.58 9.48
C VAL A 217 -24.11 -0.94 10.79
N THR A 218 -24.09 -1.72 11.87
CA THR A 218 -23.74 -1.29 13.22
C THR A 218 -22.81 -2.32 13.84
N LEU A 219 -21.75 -1.85 14.50
CA LEU A 219 -20.80 -2.66 15.26
C LEU A 219 -20.62 -2.07 16.66
N PRO A 220 -20.17 -2.84 17.66
CA PRO A 220 -19.73 -2.27 18.92
C PRO A 220 -18.48 -1.41 18.68
N GLY A 221 -18.50 -0.18 19.18
CA GLY A 221 -17.35 0.71 19.22
C GLY A 221 -16.33 0.30 20.30
N PRO A 222 -15.21 1.02 20.41
CA PRO A 222 -14.18 0.75 21.42
C PRO A 222 -14.67 0.81 22.87
N ASP A 223 -15.67 1.65 23.14
CA ASP A 223 -16.35 1.79 24.43
C ASP A 223 -17.49 0.77 24.65
N GLY A 224 -17.74 -0.09 23.66
CA GLY A 224 -18.82 -1.08 23.64
C GLY A 224 -20.16 -0.51 23.17
N GLU A 225 -20.27 0.79 22.92
CA GLU A 225 -21.52 1.39 22.46
C GLU A 225 -21.74 1.13 20.97
N PRO A 226 -22.99 1.00 20.50
CA PRO A 226 -23.27 0.75 19.08
C PRO A 226 -22.84 1.92 18.19
N VAL A 227 -21.93 1.66 17.26
CA VAL A 227 -21.48 2.61 16.23
C VAL A 227 -22.05 2.18 14.89
N ARG A 228 -22.76 3.10 14.23
CA ARG A 228 -23.13 2.91 12.82
C ARG A 228 -21.86 2.99 11.97
N VAL A 229 -21.55 1.94 11.21
CA VAL A 229 -20.31 1.81 10.41
C VAL A 229 -20.53 1.87 8.88
N ARG A 230 -21.78 1.90 8.42
CA ARG A 230 -22.14 1.98 7.00
C ARG A 230 -23.05 3.17 6.69
N ALA A 231 -22.86 3.78 5.53
CA ALA A 231 -23.87 4.63 4.92
C ALA A 231 -25.12 3.81 4.52
N ASP A 232 -26.21 4.49 4.15
CA ASP A 232 -27.47 3.83 3.74
C ASP A 232 -27.40 3.21 2.32
N ASP A 233 -26.32 3.44 1.57
CA ASP A 233 -26.24 3.08 0.15
C ASP A 233 -25.68 1.69 -0.14
N GLY A 234 -25.36 0.92 0.90
CA GLY A 234 -24.81 -0.43 0.77
C GLY A 234 -23.35 -0.49 0.30
N VAL A 235 -22.64 0.65 0.21
CA VAL A 235 -21.28 0.72 -0.33
C VAL A 235 -20.32 1.41 0.64
N HIS A 236 -20.67 2.62 1.09
CA HIS A 236 -19.70 3.47 1.78
C HIS A 236 -19.65 3.21 3.30
N PRO A 237 -18.47 3.35 3.93
CA PRO A 237 -18.40 3.57 5.36
C PRO A 237 -19.17 4.84 5.77
N SER A 238 -19.71 4.84 6.98
CA SER A 238 -20.18 6.07 7.64
C SER A 238 -18.99 6.83 8.26
N PRO A 239 -19.20 8.03 8.83
CA PRO A 239 -18.19 8.66 9.69
C PRO A 239 -17.72 7.75 10.83
N GLY A 240 -18.63 6.97 11.43
CA GLY A 240 -18.28 5.99 12.46
C GLY A 240 -17.42 4.83 11.94
N GLY A 241 -17.68 4.38 10.70
CA GLY A 241 -16.85 3.38 10.03
C GLY A 241 -15.46 3.89 9.70
N GLY A 242 -15.34 5.16 9.27
CA GLY A 242 -14.06 5.83 9.08
C GLY A 242 -13.24 5.89 10.37
N ARG A 243 -13.86 6.31 11.48
CA ARG A 243 -13.22 6.29 12.81
C ARG A 243 -12.75 4.89 13.22
N MET A 244 -13.58 3.85 13.04
CA MET A 244 -13.16 2.48 13.36
C MET A 244 -12.00 1.99 12.49
N LEU A 245 -11.97 2.38 11.20
CA LEU A 245 -10.82 2.07 10.33
C LEU A 245 -9.55 2.77 10.82
N VAL A 246 -9.60 4.06 11.11
CA VAL A 246 -8.43 4.80 11.62
C VAL A 246 -7.96 4.25 12.96
N ALA A 247 -8.87 4.00 13.89
CA ALA A 247 -8.55 3.38 15.18
C ALA A 247 -7.87 2.01 15.06
N SER A 248 -8.07 1.29 13.94
CA SER A 248 -7.42 -0.01 13.73
C SER A 248 -5.92 0.08 13.42
N PHE A 249 -5.42 1.26 13.06
CA PHE A 249 -4.02 1.43 12.66
C PHE A 249 -3.32 2.68 13.23
N VAL A 250 -4.05 3.60 13.86
CA VAL A 250 -3.48 4.87 14.33
C VAL A 250 -2.40 4.68 15.39
N ASP A 251 -2.52 3.67 16.26
CA ASP A 251 -1.49 3.37 17.26
C ASP A 251 -0.20 2.87 16.59
N ASP A 252 -0.31 1.99 15.59
CA ASP A 252 0.85 1.54 14.81
C ASP A 252 1.49 2.71 14.05
N LEU A 253 0.70 3.66 13.55
CA LEU A 253 1.19 4.89 12.92
C LEU A 253 1.90 5.79 13.94
N ARG A 254 1.35 5.96 15.14
CA ARG A 254 1.97 6.70 16.25
C ARG A 254 3.31 6.07 16.62
N ASP A 255 3.36 4.76 16.76
CA ASP A 255 4.58 4.01 17.08
C ASP A 255 5.63 4.10 15.96
N GLU A 256 5.20 3.92 14.69
CA GLU A 256 6.07 4.05 13.51
C GLU A 256 6.73 5.43 13.42
N ARG A 257 5.97 6.47 13.81
CA ARG A 257 6.37 7.88 13.67
C ARG A 257 6.80 8.53 14.98
N GLY A 258 6.87 7.80 16.07
CA GLY A 258 7.24 8.34 17.38
C GLY A 258 6.34 9.48 17.86
N LEU A 259 5.06 9.47 17.50
CA LEU A 259 4.09 10.47 17.93
C LEU A 259 3.65 10.13 19.36
N SER A 260 4.19 10.86 20.33
CA SER A 260 3.71 10.77 21.72
C SER A 260 2.48 11.67 21.90
N PRO A 261 1.49 11.27 22.72
CA PRO A 261 0.43 12.20 23.12
C PRO A 261 1.04 13.47 23.71
N ALA A 262 0.49 14.64 23.40
CA ALA A 262 0.86 15.86 24.10
C ALA A 262 0.60 15.67 25.61
N GLY A 263 1.67 15.71 26.41
CA GLY A 263 1.63 15.50 27.86
C GLY A 263 0.94 16.60 28.66
#